data_AF-A0A0A7LQL9-F1
#
_entry.id   AF-A0A0A7LQL9-F1
#
_cell.length_a   1.000
_cell.length_b   1.000
_cell.length_c   1.000
_cell.angle_alpha   90.00
_cell.angle_beta   90.00
_cell.angle_gamma   90.00
#
_symmetry.space_group_name_H-M   'P 1'
#
loop_
_entity.id
_entity.type
_entity.pdbx_description
1 polymer ?
#
loop_
_entity_poly.entity_id
_entity_poly.type
_entity_poly.pdbx_seq_one_letter_code
_entity_poly.pdbx_strand_id
1 'polypeptide(L)'
;MLVYFLIATLLGYADRIELSYLNALIMAVGICAAIARFKRARDGRIAYLQGFGTGILTAIVASVAFGFCFIIYVIINPGLMDQLRASDLFGFDLSVTIAFLAIILQGAMSGVIISLIAMQYFKSPDHMPMEGVE
;
A
#
# COMPACT_ATOMS: atom_id res chain seq x y z
N MET A 1 7.25 -1.36 3.57
CA MET A 1 7.36 -2.26 2.40
C MET A 1 8.81 -2.54 2.08
N LEU A 2 9.61 -1.53 1.70
CA LEU A 2 11.02 -1.70 1.30
C LEU A 2 11.88 -2.46 2.34
N VAL A 3 11.97 -1.96 3.57
CA VAL A 3 12.77 -2.61 4.64
C VAL A 3 12.30 -4.04 4.90
N TYR A 4 10.98 -4.24 4.95
CA TYR A 4 10.37 -5.55 5.14
C TYR A 4 10.71 -6.51 3.99
N PHE A 5 10.63 -6.03 2.74
CA PHE A 5 11.00 -6.81 1.57
C PHE A 5 12.47 -7.24 1.60
N LEU A 6 13.39 -6.34 1.95
CA LEU A 6 14.81 -6.69 2.10
C LEU A 6 15.05 -7.76 3.18
N ILE A 7 14.33 -7.68 4.30
CA ILE A 7 14.42 -8.70 5.36
C ILE A 7 13.87 -10.03 4.86
N ALA A 8 12.72 -10.01 4.16
CA ALA A 8 12.09 -11.22 3.62
C ALA A 8 12.94 -11.90 2.54
N THR A 9 13.63 -11.13 1.69
CA THR A 9 14.55 -11.67 0.68
C THR A 9 15.83 -12.23 1.31
N LEU A 10 16.38 -11.61 2.36
CA LEU A 10 17.55 -12.14 3.07
C LEU A 10 17.25 -13.46 3.79
N LEU A 11 16.02 -13.63 4.28
CA LEU A 11 15.56 -14.87 4.93
C LEU A 11 15.11 -15.94 3.91
N GLY A 12 15.15 -15.65 2.60
CA GLY A 12 14.76 -16.59 1.55
C GLY A 12 13.25 -16.88 1.47
N TYR A 13 12.42 -16.05 2.11
CA TYR A 13 10.98 -16.26 2.13
C TYR A 13 10.22 -15.44 1.07
N ALA A 14 10.90 -14.63 0.26
CA ALA A 14 10.28 -13.69 -0.69
C ALA A 14 9.19 -14.29 -1.61
N ASP A 15 9.25 -15.60 -1.83
CA ASP A 15 8.34 -16.37 -2.66
C ASP A 15 6.98 -16.71 -2.00
N ARG A 16 6.88 -16.61 -0.66
CA ARG A 16 5.66 -17.00 0.05
C ARG A 16 4.58 -15.93 -0.04
N ILE A 17 3.41 -16.32 -0.54
CA ILE A 17 2.17 -15.51 -0.54
C ILE A 17 1.84 -14.91 0.84
N GLU A 18 2.15 -15.63 1.91
CA GLU A 18 1.93 -15.19 3.30
C GLU A 18 2.57 -13.83 3.61
N LEU A 19 3.74 -13.56 3.02
CA LEU A 19 4.46 -12.32 3.23
C LEU A 19 3.86 -11.13 2.46
N SER A 20 3.07 -11.39 1.42
CA SER A 20 2.34 -10.36 0.68
C SER A 20 1.25 -9.71 1.55
N TYR A 21 0.61 -10.48 2.44
CA TYR A 21 -0.38 -9.93 3.40
C TYR A 21 0.25 -8.93 4.36
N LEU A 22 1.49 -9.14 4.77
CA LEU A 22 2.21 -8.21 5.65
C LEU A 22 2.53 -6.89 4.92
N ASN A 23 2.81 -6.93 3.62
CA ASN A 23 2.91 -5.71 2.81
C ASN A 23 1.58 -4.95 2.78
N ALA A 24 0.45 -5.64 2.62
CA ALA A 24 -0.88 -5.03 2.70
C ALA A 24 -1.14 -4.42 4.08
N LEU A 25 -0.74 -5.08 5.17
CA LEU A 25 -0.84 -4.54 6.53
C LEU A 25 0.00 -3.28 6.71
N ILE A 26 1.26 -3.28 6.25
CA ILE A 26 2.13 -2.10 6.29
C ILE A 26 1.52 -0.96 5.46
N MET A 27 0.92 -1.27 4.31
CA MET A 27 0.18 -0.30 3.50
C MET A 27 -0.96 0.33 4.28
N ALA A 28 -1.74 -0.51 4.97
CA ALA A 28 -2.89 -0.06 5.77
C ALA A 28 -2.49 0.88 6.89
N VAL A 29 -1.43 0.53 7.63
CA VAL A 29 -0.88 1.41 8.68
C VAL A 29 -0.41 2.75 8.08
N GLY A 30 0.29 2.71 6.94
CA GLY A 30 0.76 3.92 6.25
C GLY A 30 -0.38 4.83 5.77
N ILE A 31 -1.42 4.26 5.17
CA ILE A 31 -2.60 4.99 4.70
C ILE A 31 -3.34 5.61 5.90
N CYS A 32 -3.61 4.85 6.96
CA CYS A 32 -4.26 5.36 8.15
C CYS A 32 -3.46 6.49 8.81
N ALA A 33 -2.13 6.36 8.90
CA ALA A 33 -1.26 7.40 9.43
C ALA A 33 -1.28 8.67 8.56
N ALA A 34 -1.29 8.53 7.24
CA ALA A 34 -1.38 9.66 6.31
C ALA A 34 -2.72 10.40 6.45
N ILE A 35 -3.84 9.67 6.48
CA ILE A 35 -5.18 10.24 6.68
C ILE A 35 -5.28 10.93 8.05
N ALA A 36 -4.79 10.29 9.11
CA ALA A 36 -4.80 10.86 10.46
C ALA A 36 -3.96 12.15 10.54
N ARG A 37 -2.78 12.17 9.92
CA ARG A 37 -1.93 13.36 9.85
C ARG A 37 -2.59 14.48 9.04
N PHE A 38 -3.24 14.14 7.92
CA PHE A 38 -3.98 15.11 7.12
C PHE A 38 -5.17 15.71 7.89
N LYS A 39 -5.91 14.88 8.63
CA LYS A 39 -7.00 15.34 9.52
C LYS A 39 -6.49 16.28 10.62
N ARG A 40 -5.36 15.97 11.26
CA ARG A 40 -4.73 16.85 12.26
C ARG A 40 -4.29 18.19 11.67
N ALA A 41 -3.81 18.20 10.43
CA ALA A 41 -3.41 19.43 9.74
C ALA A 41 -4.60 20.33 9.32
N ARG A 42 -5.83 19.82 9.36
CA ARG A 42 -7.08 20.55 9.06
C ARG A 42 -7.98 20.71 10.30
N ASP A 43 -7.38 20.96 11.47
CA ASP A 43 -8.10 21.20 12.72
C ASP A 43 -9.09 20.09 13.11
N GLY A 44 -8.74 18.84 12.82
CA GLY A 44 -9.58 17.69 13.14
C GLY A 44 -10.76 17.47 12.20
N ARG A 45 -10.94 18.30 11.16
CA ARG A 45 -11.99 18.15 10.15
C ARG A 45 -11.43 17.67 8.83
N ILE A 46 -12.06 16.66 8.26
CA ILE A 46 -11.67 16.09 6.97
C ILE A 46 -12.91 15.79 6.15
N ALA A 47 -12.97 16.36 4.94
CA ALA A 47 -14.00 16.02 3.97
C ALA A 47 -13.75 14.59 3.45
N TYR A 48 -14.83 13.83 3.24
CA TYR A 48 -14.74 12.41 2.91
C TYR A 48 -13.84 12.15 1.68
N LEU A 49 -14.08 12.88 0.59
CA LEU A 49 -13.35 12.72 -0.66
C LEU A 49 -11.87 13.11 -0.53
N GLN A 50 -11.54 14.08 0.32
CA GLN A 50 -10.15 14.50 0.54
C GLN A 50 -9.36 13.45 1.32
N GLY A 51 -9.96 12.84 2.35
CA GLY A 51 -9.31 11.75 3.07
C GLY A 51 -9.17 10.49 2.23
N PHE A 52 -10.22 10.15 1.47
CA PHE A 52 -10.18 9.04 0.52
C PHE A 52 -9.07 9.21 -0.54
N GLY A 53 -9.01 10.39 -1.18
CA GLY A 53 -7.98 10.70 -2.15
C GLY A 53 -6.57 10.70 -1.55
N THR A 54 -6.41 11.20 -0.32
CA THR A 54 -5.13 11.15 0.42
C THR A 54 -4.64 9.71 0.60
N GLY A 55 -5.54 8.80 0.96
CA GLY A 55 -5.21 7.39 1.14
C GLY A 55 -4.78 6.72 -0.17
N ILE A 56 -5.53 6.93 -1.26
CA ILE A 56 -5.20 6.39 -2.59
C ILE A 56 -3.84 6.91 -3.06
N LEU A 57 -3.62 8.22 -2.98
CA LEU A 57 -2.35 8.83 -3.41
C LEU A 57 -1.17 8.29 -2.60
N THR A 58 -1.34 8.13 -1.29
CA THR A 58 -0.32 7.53 -0.42
C THR A 58 0.01 6.10 -0.86
N ALA A 59 -1.00 5.30 -1.17
CA ALA A 59 -0.82 3.92 -1.64
C ALA A 59 -0.07 3.85 -2.98
N ILE A 60 -0.47 4.68 -3.95
CA ILE A 60 0.17 4.72 -5.27
C ILE A 60 1.63 5.14 -5.14
N VAL A 61 1.92 6.23 -4.43
CA VAL A 61 3.29 6.73 -4.24
C VAL A 61 4.15 5.68 -3.53
N ALA A 62 3.62 5.04 -2.48
CA ALA A 62 4.32 3.97 -1.78
C ALA A 62 4.63 2.77 -2.70
N SER A 63 3.69 2.40 -3.57
CA SER A 63 3.81 1.27 -4.48
C SER A 63 4.79 1.54 -5.62
N VAL A 64 4.80 2.76 -6.16
CA VAL A 64 5.78 3.21 -7.15
C VAL A 64 7.19 3.21 -6.55
N ALA A 65 7.36 3.81 -5.36
CA ALA A 65 8.64 3.82 -4.66
C ALA A 65 9.13 2.40 -4.34
N PHE A 66 8.23 1.52 -3.91
CA PHE A 66 8.54 0.12 -3.68
C PHE A 66 8.92 -0.62 -4.97
N GLY A 67 8.19 -0.40 -6.06
CA GLY A 67 8.47 -0.98 -7.37
C GLY A 67 9.84 -0.59 -7.92
N PHE A 68 10.26 0.67 -7.77
CA PHE A 68 11.61 1.09 -8.17
C PHE A 68 12.68 0.39 -7.33
N CYS A 69 12.46 0.26 -6.04
CA CYS A 69 13.40 -0.44 -5.17
C CYS A 69 13.47 -1.94 -5.48
N PHE A 70 12.34 -2.55 -5.83
CA PHE A 70 12.27 -3.91 -6.34
C PHE A 70 13.12 -4.09 -7.61
N ILE A 71 13.00 -3.18 -8.59
CA ILE A 71 13.84 -3.21 -9.80
C ILE A 71 15.33 -3.16 -9.44
N ILE A 72 15.73 -2.22 -8.58
CA ILE A 72 17.13 -2.10 -8.14
C ILE A 72 17.60 -3.41 -7.47
N TYR A 73 16.76 -4.03 -6.65
CA TYR A 73 17.11 -5.27 -5.99
C TYR A 73 17.27 -6.45 -6.97
N VAL A 74 16.39 -6.56 -7.97
CA VAL A 74 16.49 -7.59 -9.01
C VAL A 74 17.76 -7.44 -9.83
N ILE A 75 18.23 -6.21 -10.08
CA ILE A 75 19.51 -5.96 -10.75
C ILE A 75 20.69 -6.48 -9.91
N ILE A 76 20.64 -6.32 -8.59
CA ILE A 76 21.68 -6.80 -7.67
C ILE A 76 21.63 -8.33 -7.51
N ASN A 77 20.43 -8.91 -7.52
CA ASN A 77 20.21 -10.34 -7.35
C ASN A 77 19.24 -10.88 -8.41
N PRO A 78 19.74 -11.26 -9.61
CA PRO A 78 18.90 -11.74 -10.70
C PRO A 78 18.16 -13.05 -10.36
N GLY A 79 18.70 -13.85 -9.43
CA GLY A 79 18.08 -15.11 -8.99
C GLY A 79 16.73 -14.94 -8.30
N LEU A 80 16.38 -13.73 -7.84
CA LEU A 80 15.05 -13.45 -7.30
C LEU A 80 13.96 -13.61 -8.37
N MET A 81 14.24 -13.20 -9.61
CA MET A 81 13.23 -13.28 -10.68
C MET A 81 12.98 -14.73 -11.10
N ASP A 82 14.01 -15.57 -11.07
CA ASP A 82 13.88 -17.01 -11.33
C ASP A 82 13.07 -17.71 -10.24
N GLN A 83 13.24 -17.33 -8.97
CA GLN A 83 12.42 -17.83 -7.86
C GLN A 83 10.95 -17.43 -8.02
N LEU A 84 10.68 -16.15 -8.29
CA LEU A 84 9.33 -15.64 -8.49
C LEU A 84 8.64 -16.30 -9.70
N ARG A 85 9.38 -16.59 -10.77
CA ARG A 85 8.87 -17.33 -11.95
C ARG A 85 8.52 -18.77 -11.62
N ALA A 86 9.34 -19.45 -10.82
CA ALA A 86 9.12 -20.84 -10.45
C ALA A 86 7.84 -21.04 -9.64
N SER A 87 7.43 -20.03 -8.89
CA SER A 87 6.21 -20.05 -8.07
C SER A 87 5.05 -19.27 -8.66
N ASP A 88 5.22 -18.71 -9.87
CA ASP A 88 4.12 -18.05 -10.57
C ASP A 88 3.11 -19.10 -11.03
N LEU A 89 1.97 -19.14 -10.34
CA LEU A 89 0.89 -20.08 -10.56
C LEU A 89 0.26 -19.94 -11.96
N PHE A 90 0.47 -18.79 -12.62
CA PHE A 90 -0.15 -18.47 -13.90
C PHE A 90 0.74 -18.76 -15.12
N GLY A 91 2.00 -19.18 -14.92
CA GLY A 91 2.89 -19.61 -16.01
C GLY A 91 3.23 -18.54 -17.05
N PHE A 92 3.05 -17.26 -16.71
CA PHE A 92 3.46 -16.16 -17.59
C PHE A 92 4.97 -15.99 -17.57
N ASP A 93 5.53 -15.52 -18.68
CA ASP A 93 6.91 -15.06 -18.76
C ASP A 93 7.05 -13.78 -17.91
N LEU A 94 7.28 -13.96 -16.60
CA LEU A 94 7.33 -12.86 -15.65
C LEU A 94 8.58 -12.01 -15.94
N SER A 95 8.37 -10.91 -16.66
CA SER A 95 9.39 -9.89 -16.90
C SER A 95 9.43 -8.90 -15.74
N VAL A 96 10.61 -8.31 -15.50
CA VAL A 96 10.82 -7.26 -14.49
C VAL A 96 9.79 -6.12 -14.65
N THR A 97 9.47 -5.75 -15.90
CA THR A 97 8.49 -4.71 -16.21
C THR A 97 7.08 -5.10 -15.79
N ILE A 98 6.70 -6.37 -16.02
CA ILE A 98 5.38 -6.88 -15.66
C ILE A 98 5.26 -6.93 -14.13
N ALA A 99 6.29 -7.41 -13.43
CA ALA A 99 6.33 -7.41 -11.98
C ALA A 99 6.20 -5.99 -11.40
N PHE A 100 6.90 -5.01 -11.97
CA PHE A 100 6.80 -3.60 -11.56
C PHE A 100 5.38 -3.04 -11.74
N LEU A 101 4.75 -3.29 -12.90
CA LEU A 101 3.38 -2.85 -13.16
C LEU A 101 2.38 -3.56 -12.25
N ALA A 102 2.56 -4.86 -12.00
CA ALA A 102 1.73 -5.64 -11.09
C ALA A 102 1.79 -5.11 -9.66
N ILE A 103 2.99 -4.75 -9.16
CA ILE A 103 3.18 -4.13 -7.85
C ILE A 103 2.38 -2.82 -7.73
N ILE A 104 2.48 -1.95 -8.74
CA ILE A 104 1.73 -0.68 -8.75
C ILE A 104 0.23 -0.92 -8.79
N LEU A 105 -0.23 -1.84 -9.65
CA LEU A 105 -1.64 -2.16 -9.80
C LEU A 105 -2.23 -2.75 -8.52
N GLN A 106 -1.55 -3.74 -7.94
CA GLN A 106 -1.93 -4.37 -6.67
C GLN A 106 -2.01 -3.34 -5.54
N GLY A 107 -1.03 -2.42 -5.47
CA GLY A 107 -1.01 -1.39 -4.45
C GLY A 107 -2.05 -0.29 -4.66
N ALA A 108 -2.40 0.04 -5.90
CA ALA A 108 -3.51 0.94 -6.21
C ALA A 108 -4.85 0.30 -5.80
N MET A 109 -5.10 -0.96 -6.17
CA MET A 109 -6.31 -1.70 -5.79
C MET A 109 -6.45 -1.81 -4.26
N SER A 110 -5.38 -2.23 -3.59
CA SER A 110 -5.33 -2.31 -2.13
C SER A 110 -5.54 -0.94 -1.50
N GLY A 111 -4.91 0.09 -2.07
CA GLY A 111 -5.05 1.49 -1.66
C GLY A 111 -6.49 1.97 -1.68
N VAL A 112 -7.24 1.67 -2.74
CA VAL A 112 -8.67 2.03 -2.84
C VAL A 112 -9.47 1.35 -1.72
N ILE A 113 -9.33 0.03 -1.57
CA ILE A 113 -10.09 -0.75 -0.57
C ILE A 113 -9.77 -0.26 0.85
N ILE A 114 -8.49 -0.16 1.18
CA ILE A 114 -8.04 0.29 2.50
C ILE A 114 -8.48 1.72 2.77
N SER A 115 -8.42 2.61 1.77
CA SER A 115 -8.84 4.00 1.95
C SER A 115 -10.34 4.10 2.20
N LEU A 116 -11.17 3.27 1.56
CA LEU A 116 -12.60 3.21 1.86
C LEU A 116 -12.84 2.78 3.31
N ILE A 117 -12.16 1.73 3.76
CA ILE A 117 -12.26 1.21 5.13
C ILE A 117 -11.79 2.26 6.15
N ALA A 118 -10.62 2.85 5.92
CA ALA A 118 -10.05 3.87 6.79
C ALA A 118 -10.97 5.09 6.88
N MET A 119 -11.61 5.49 5.77
CA MET A 119 -12.54 6.61 5.78
C MET A 119 -13.83 6.34 6.56
N GLN A 120 -14.26 5.08 6.71
CA GLN A 120 -15.36 4.75 7.63
C GLN A 120 -15.00 5.08 9.09
N TYR A 121 -13.73 4.94 9.45
CA TYR A 121 -13.24 5.27 10.78
C TYR A 121 -12.92 6.77 10.96
N PHE A 122 -12.32 7.41 9.97
CA PHE A 122 -11.82 8.79 10.10
C PHE A 122 -12.83 9.89 9.73
N LYS A 123 -13.99 9.53 9.17
CA LYS A 123 -15.05 10.47 8.78
C LYS A 123 -15.37 11.44 9.93
N SER A 124 -15.51 12.72 9.59
CA SER A 124 -15.97 13.73 10.55
C SER A 124 -17.48 13.56 10.74
N PRO A 125 -18.00 13.56 11.99
CA PRO A 125 -19.43 13.50 12.25
C PRO A 125 -20.10 14.83 11.87
N ASP A 126 -20.31 15.04 10.58
CA ASP A 126 -21.00 16.22 10.03
C ASP A 126 -22.54 16.13 10.21
N HIS A 127 -23.01 15.16 10.99
CA HIS A 127 -24.42 14.82 11.20
C HIS A 127 -24.83 14.78 12.68
N MET A 128 -23.97 15.22 13.62
CA MET A 128 -24.47 15.58 14.94
C MET A 128 -25.13 16.96 14.78
N PRO A 129 -26.47 17.09 14.98
CA PRO A 129 -27.07 18.41 15.09
C PRO A 129 -26.34 19.17 16.19
N MET A 130 -26.24 20.49 16.06
CA MET A 130 -25.65 21.36 17.07
C MET A 130 -26.35 21.14 18.42
N GLU A 131 -25.86 20.22 19.25
CA GLU A 131 -26.25 20.12 20.65
C GLU A 131 -25.59 21.30 21.38
N GLY A 132 -26.42 22.22 21.88
CA GLY A 132 -25.98 23.29 22.76
C GLY A 132 -26.13 24.72 22.22
N VAL A 133 -27.27 25.04 21.62
CA VAL A 133 -27.75 26.44 21.62
C VAL A 133 -29.02 26.48 22.48
N GLU A 134 -28.82 26.46 23.80
CA GLU A 134 -29.77 26.98 24.78
C GLU A 134 -29.48 28.47 25.02
#